data_AF-A0A957BF73-F1
#
_entry.id   AF-A0A957BF73-F1
#
_cell.length_a   1.000
_cell.length_b   1.000
_cell.length_c   1.000
_cell.angle_alpha   90.00
_cell.angle_beta   90.00
_cell.angle_gamma   90.00
#
_symmetry.space_group_name_H-M   'P 1'
#
loop_
_entity.id
_entity.type
_entity.pdbx_description
1 polymer ?
#
loop_
_entity_poly.entity_id
_entity_poly.type
_entity_poly.pdbx_seq_one_letter_code
_entity_poly.pdbx_strand_id
1 'polypeptide(L)'
;QAIIEPLRDLDGFNWGYDPYHYLVPEGSYSTNPDGVTRIIEYREMVQSLNAMGLRVVQDVVFNHTNSSGQSSRSVLDRIVPGYYHRLSASGVVETSTCCQNTATEHNMMRRLMVDTIVLQATQYKVDGFRFDLMGHHMLADMVAVREALDSLTLEENGVDGNSIYIYGEGWNFGEVANNARGINATQLNIAGTGIGVFNDRLRDAVRGGNPFGDRLEQGLSNGQYVASNGLDPESSSLDDVLLQMDQVRVSLAGNLMTFNFVDRNGNSIDGTQVAYGSDPAAYTLDPQENIIYVDKHDNETLYDNNVYKAPEGTDMDTRVRMQILGLSYTMYAQGVPFFQAGTDMLRSKSMDRNSYNSGDWFNRLDWTYQTNNFGVGLPPAGDNSAEWPTMQPFLADESLQAGEDAITATTMRFQDMLRVRYSSPLFRLRTGEEINARLAFHNTGVDQMPGVIVMSISDVVGEDLDTNYDMIAVVFNGQPDTLEFTADSLAGMAWELHPVLVEGHDDLLATASADGDTGMFTVPAYSAAVFVVPQS
;
A
#
# COMPACT_ATOMS: atom_id res chain seq x y z
N GLN A 1 -7.19 0.70 27.04
CA GLN A 1 -7.74 -0.61 26.64
C GLN A 1 -8.73 -1.25 27.62
N ALA A 2 -8.45 -1.39 28.93
CA ALA A 2 -9.31 -2.18 29.83
C ALA A 2 -10.77 -1.71 29.96
N ILE A 3 -11.03 -0.41 29.72
CA ILE A 3 -12.39 0.16 29.67
C ILE A 3 -13.11 -0.19 28.36
N ILE A 4 -12.37 -0.27 27.25
CA ILE A 4 -12.90 -0.55 25.90
C ILE A 4 -13.21 -2.05 25.76
N GLU A 5 -12.36 -2.92 26.30
CA GLU A 5 -12.48 -4.37 26.16
C GLU A 5 -13.88 -4.93 26.45
N PRO A 6 -14.55 -4.61 27.58
CA PRO A 6 -15.91 -5.09 27.84
C PRO A 6 -17.00 -4.43 26.99
N LEU A 7 -16.68 -3.35 26.26
CA LEU A 7 -17.62 -2.55 25.46
C LEU A 7 -17.47 -2.73 23.95
N ARG A 8 -16.37 -3.32 23.48
CA ARG A 8 -16.03 -3.39 22.05
C ARG A 8 -17.11 -4.08 21.19
N ASP A 9 -17.82 -5.06 21.75
CA ASP A 9 -18.92 -5.74 21.04
C ASP A 9 -20.29 -5.03 21.19
N LEU A 10 -20.31 -3.87 21.86
CA LEU A 10 -21.50 -3.07 22.17
C LEU A 10 -21.41 -1.63 21.65
N ASP A 11 -20.27 -1.22 21.11
CA ASP A 11 -20.07 0.12 20.56
C ASP A 11 -20.49 0.17 19.07
N GLY A 12 -20.21 1.31 18.42
CA GLY A 12 -20.52 1.54 17.00
C GLY A 12 -19.40 1.18 16.04
N PHE A 13 -18.34 0.49 16.49
CA PHE A 13 -17.09 0.34 15.76
C PHE A 13 -16.78 -1.11 15.39
N ASN A 14 -16.61 -1.35 14.11
CA ASN A 14 -15.91 -2.51 13.57
C ASN A 14 -15.41 -2.15 12.16
N TRP A 15 -14.32 -2.74 11.68
CA TRP A 15 -13.91 -2.58 10.28
C TRP A 15 -14.93 -3.15 9.28
N GLY A 16 -15.69 -4.18 9.68
CA GLY A 16 -16.78 -4.74 8.88
C GLY A 16 -16.41 -5.92 8.00
N TYR A 17 -15.24 -6.56 8.22
CA TYR A 17 -14.85 -7.81 7.57
C TYR A 17 -15.62 -9.03 8.13
N ASP A 18 -16.94 -8.88 8.28
CA ASP A 18 -17.86 -9.86 8.86
C ASP A 18 -19.14 -9.95 7.99
N PRO A 19 -19.06 -10.48 6.75
CA PRO A 19 -20.14 -10.32 5.78
C PRO A 19 -21.43 -11.00 6.20
N TYR A 20 -22.52 -10.22 6.21
CA TYR A 20 -23.86 -10.72 6.47
C TYR A 20 -24.74 -10.73 5.20
N HIS A 21 -24.79 -9.60 4.49
CA HIS A 21 -25.45 -9.46 3.17
C HIS A 21 -24.58 -8.63 2.24
N TYR A 22 -24.15 -9.17 1.10
CA TYR A 22 -23.17 -8.51 0.24
C TYR A 22 -23.67 -7.29 -0.56
N LEU A 23 -24.98 -7.18 -0.80
CA LEU A 23 -25.56 -6.17 -1.70
C LEU A 23 -26.28 -5.02 -0.97
N VAL A 24 -26.30 -5.01 0.36
CA VAL A 24 -27.06 -4.02 1.13
C VAL A 24 -26.09 -3.11 1.89
N PRO A 25 -26.20 -1.78 1.78
CA PRO A 25 -25.42 -0.87 2.62
C PRO A 25 -25.59 -1.18 4.11
N GLU A 26 -24.50 -1.02 4.87
CA GLU A 26 -24.51 -1.24 6.32
C GLU A 26 -25.52 -0.32 7.01
N GLY A 27 -26.28 -0.87 7.95
CA GLY A 27 -27.35 -0.15 8.64
C GLY A 27 -26.84 0.85 9.67
N SER A 28 -25.75 0.54 10.36
CA SER A 28 -25.19 1.40 11.42
C SER A 28 -24.63 2.73 10.90
N TYR A 29 -24.23 2.80 9.64
CA TYR A 29 -23.76 4.03 9.00
C TYR A 29 -24.90 4.93 8.49
N SER A 30 -26.14 4.44 8.53
CA SER A 30 -27.32 5.18 8.11
C SER A 30 -27.95 5.93 9.28
N THR A 31 -28.49 7.12 9.04
CA THR A 31 -29.24 7.86 10.08
C THR A 31 -30.53 7.14 10.50
N ASN A 32 -31.05 6.28 9.61
CA ASN A 32 -32.11 5.34 9.91
C ASN A 32 -31.79 3.98 9.28
N PRO A 33 -31.55 2.92 10.08
CA PRO A 33 -31.28 1.60 9.53
C PRO A 33 -32.52 1.01 8.83
N ASP A 34 -33.74 1.42 9.17
CA ASP A 34 -34.94 0.83 8.61
C ASP A 34 -35.32 1.41 7.23
N GLY A 35 -35.69 0.53 6.30
CA GLY A 35 -36.18 0.91 4.99
C GLY A 35 -35.09 1.38 4.03
N VAL A 36 -35.38 2.45 3.26
CA VAL A 36 -34.58 2.86 2.10
C VAL A 36 -33.54 3.94 2.40
N THR A 37 -33.51 4.52 3.60
CA THR A 37 -32.63 5.64 3.95
C THR A 37 -31.16 5.30 3.68
N ARG A 38 -30.69 4.13 4.12
CA ARG A 38 -29.33 3.63 3.86
C ARG A 38 -28.94 3.56 2.38
N ILE A 39 -29.91 3.37 1.48
CA ILE A 39 -29.67 3.31 0.03
C ILE A 39 -29.43 4.71 -0.51
N ILE A 40 -30.22 5.69 -0.05
CA ILE A 40 -30.14 7.08 -0.47
C ILE A 40 -28.84 7.69 0.06
N GLU A 41 -28.57 7.55 1.35
CA GLU A 41 -27.37 8.13 1.98
C GLU A 41 -26.07 7.54 1.40
N TYR A 42 -26.04 6.25 1.07
CA TYR A 42 -24.88 5.66 0.38
C TYR A 42 -24.67 6.28 -1.01
N ARG A 43 -25.74 6.48 -1.78
CA ARG A 43 -25.66 7.14 -3.10
C ARG A 43 -25.23 8.60 -2.98
N GLU A 44 -25.72 9.31 -1.96
CA GLU A 44 -25.32 10.70 -1.67
C GLU A 44 -23.84 10.78 -1.27
N MET A 45 -23.34 9.82 -0.49
CA MET A 45 -21.92 9.71 -0.17
C MET A 45 -21.07 9.54 -1.43
N VAL A 46 -21.41 8.57 -2.30
CA VAL A 46 -20.67 8.34 -3.57
C VAL A 46 -20.70 9.59 -4.45
N GLN A 47 -21.89 10.17 -4.63
CA GLN A 47 -22.06 11.40 -5.40
C GLN A 47 -21.21 12.56 -4.84
N SER A 48 -21.18 12.72 -3.52
CA SER A 48 -20.45 13.82 -2.88
C SER A 48 -18.94 13.66 -3.04
N LEU A 49 -18.41 12.44 -2.88
CA LEU A 49 -17.00 12.14 -3.12
C LEU A 49 -16.62 12.39 -4.59
N ASN A 50 -17.43 11.90 -5.54
CA ASN A 50 -17.20 12.15 -6.96
C ASN A 50 -17.26 13.65 -7.31
N ALA A 51 -18.17 14.42 -6.71
CA ALA A 51 -18.28 15.87 -6.91
C ALA A 51 -17.05 16.63 -6.38
N MET A 52 -16.30 16.05 -5.43
CA MET A 52 -15.01 16.56 -4.96
C MET A 52 -13.83 16.09 -5.83
N GLY A 53 -14.07 15.35 -6.91
CA GLY A 53 -13.04 14.79 -7.79
C GLY A 53 -12.44 13.47 -7.29
N LEU A 54 -13.07 12.82 -6.30
CA LEU A 54 -12.61 11.55 -5.74
C LEU A 54 -13.50 10.39 -6.22
N ARG A 55 -12.90 9.41 -6.88
CA ARG A 55 -13.55 8.13 -7.19
C ARG A 55 -13.70 7.28 -5.92
N VAL A 56 -14.74 6.45 -5.86
CA VAL A 56 -15.04 5.61 -4.69
C VAL A 56 -14.73 4.15 -4.97
N VAL A 57 -13.81 3.58 -4.19
CA VAL A 57 -13.54 2.15 -4.17
C VAL A 57 -14.27 1.52 -2.99
N GLN A 58 -14.95 0.40 -3.22
CA GLN A 58 -15.55 -0.41 -2.17
C GLN A 58 -14.66 -1.61 -1.82
N ASP A 59 -14.40 -1.80 -0.53
CA ASP A 59 -13.81 -3.05 -0.03
C ASP A 59 -14.87 -4.15 -0.03
N VAL A 60 -14.60 -5.27 -0.71
CA VAL A 60 -15.54 -6.38 -0.91
C VAL A 60 -14.95 -7.68 -0.39
N VAL A 61 -15.74 -8.38 0.42
CA VAL A 61 -15.26 -9.49 1.26
C VAL A 61 -15.98 -10.78 0.89
N PHE A 62 -15.79 -11.26 -0.34
CA PHE A 62 -16.49 -12.46 -0.80
C PHE A 62 -15.85 -13.77 -0.31
N ASN A 63 -14.62 -13.72 0.21
CA ASN A 63 -13.83 -14.90 0.56
C ASN A 63 -14.38 -15.70 1.75
N HIS A 64 -15.24 -15.09 2.58
CA HIS A 64 -15.92 -15.76 3.68
C HIS A 64 -17.30 -15.16 4.00
N THR A 65 -18.04 -15.82 4.88
CA THR A 65 -19.21 -15.27 5.58
C THR A 65 -18.95 -15.23 7.09
N ASN A 66 -19.65 -14.36 7.82
CA ASN A 66 -19.55 -14.28 9.28
C ASN A 66 -20.00 -15.58 9.98
N SER A 67 -20.93 -16.32 9.40
CA SER A 67 -21.50 -17.51 10.02
C SER A 67 -22.07 -18.49 8.98
N SER A 68 -21.97 -19.78 9.31
CA SER A 68 -22.46 -20.90 8.50
C SER A 68 -23.47 -21.74 9.30
N GLY A 69 -23.90 -22.86 8.72
CA GLY A 69 -24.89 -23.75 9.30
C GLY A 69 -26.22 -23.07 9.57
N GLN A 70 -26.85 -23.44 10.69
CA GLN A 70 -28.17 -22.97 11.11
C GLN A 70 -28.12 -21.78 12.10
N SER A 71 -26.96 -21.14 12.24
CA SER A 71 -26.82 -19.91 13.05
C SER A 71 -27.83 -18.84 12.63
N SER A 72 -28.36 -18.06 13.57
CA SER A 72 -29.25 -16.93 13.23
C SER A 72 -28.56 -15.84 12.41
N ARG A 73 -27.22 -15.80 12.42
CA ARG A 73 -26.37 -14.89 11.62
C ARG A 73 -25.91 -15.49 10.28
N SER A 74 -26.32 -16.73 9.97
CA SER A 74 -26.06 -17.36 8.67
C SER A 74 -27.22 -17.09 7.71
N VAL A 75 -26.92 -16.77 6.46
CA VAL A 75 -27.93 -16.60 5.39
C VAL A 75 -27.79 -17.71 4.36
N LEU A 76 -26.66 -17.74 3.65
CA LEU A 76 -26.43 -18.63 2.52
C LEU A 76 -26.51 -20.11 2.91
N ASP A 77 -25.86 -20.49 4.01
CA ASP A 77 -25.79 -21.89 4.45
C ASP A 77 -27.10 -22.39 5.07
N ARG A 78 -27.98 -21.47 5.53
CA ARG A 78 -29.32 -21.85 5.97
C ARG A 78 -30.21 -22.25 4.81
N ILE A 79 -30.04 -21.60 3.66
CA ILE A 79 -30.87 -21.77 2.47
C ILE A 79 -30.39 -23.01 1.69
N VAL A 80 -29.09 -23.11 1.42
CA VAL A 80 -28.49 -24.26 0.73
C VAL A 80 -27.27 -24.75 1.51
N PRO A 81 -27.48 -25.61 2.53
CA PRO A 81 -26.41 -26.09 3.40
C PRO A 81 -25.27 -26.77 2.65
N GLY A 82 -24.04 -26.38 2.95
CA GLY A 82 -22.82 -27.01 2.42
C GLY A 82 -22.49 -26.68 0.96
N TYR A 83 -23.21 -25.75 0.33
CA TYR A 83 -22.95 -25.34 -1.05
C TYR A 83 -22.11 -24.07 -1.15
N TYR A 84 -22.45 -22.99 -0.44
CA TYR A 84 -21.75 -21.71 -0.59
C TYR A 84 -20.40 -21.67 0.13
N HIS A 85 -20.14 -22.65 0.99
CA HIS A 85 -18.93 -22.73 1.81
C HIS A 85 -17.98 -23.79 1.27
N ARG A 86 -16.68 -23.53 1.40
CA ARG A 86 -15.66 -24.54 1.11
C ARG A 86 -15.57 -25.52 2.25
N LEU A 87 -15.55 -26.80 1.92
CA LEU A 87 -15.51 -27.89 2.89
C LEU A 87 -14.18 -28.64 2.81
N SER A 88 -13.71 -29.08 3.98
CA SER A 88 -12.62 -30.03 4.11
C SER A 88 -13.08 -31.43 3.69
N ALA A 89 -12.13 -32.37 3.60
CA ALA A 89 -12.43 -33.76 3.25
C ALA A 89 -13.40 -34.46 4.22
N SER A 90 -13.53 -33.97 5.46
CA SER A 90 -14.49 -34.47 6.46
C SER A 90 -15.83 -33.75 6.44
N GLY A 91 -16.04 -32.80 5.52
CA GLY A 91 -17.28 -32.02 5.40
C GLY A 91 -17.39 -30.85 6.40
N VAL A 92 -16.30 -30.48 7.05
CA VAL A 92 -16.24 -29.30 7.95
C VAL A 92 -15.95 -28.05 7.12
N VAL A 93 -16.61 -26.94 7.42
CA VAL A 93 -16.33 -25.64 6.77
C VAL A 93 -14.90 -25.22 7.06
N GLU A 94 -14.16 -24.87 6.00
CA GLU A 94 -12.80 -24.34 6.10
C GLU A 94 -12.83 -22.92 6.70
N THR A 95 -11.82 -22.57 7.49
CA THR A 95 -11.80 -21.28 8.23
C THR A 95 -10.47 -20.55 8.17
N SER A 96 -9.68 -20.78 7.12
CA SER A 96 -8.36 -20.16 7.01
C SER A 96 -8.43 -18.63 6.92
N THR A 97 -9.53 -18.06 6.42
CA THR A 97 -9.66 -16.62 6.19
C THR A 97 -9.89 -15.81 7.46
N CYS A 98 -10.29 -16.49 8.55
CA CYS A 98 -10.73 -16.02 9.88
C CYS A 98 -12.12 -16.59 10.25
N CYS A 99 -13.00 -16.72 9.26
CA CYS A 99 -14.41 -17.05 9.42
C CYS A 99 -14.82 -18.21 8.51
N GLN A 100 -16.02 -18.22 7.93
CA GLN A 100 -16.54 -19.38 7.19
C GLN A 100 -16.23 -19.22 5.70
N ASN A 101 -15.13 -19.84 5.22
CA ASN A 101 -14.64 -19.67 3.84
C ASN A 101 -15.74 -19.98 2.82
N THR A 102 -15.93 -19.09 1.84
CA THR A 102 -16.82 -19.35 0.69
C THR A 102 -16.12 -20.19 -0.37
N ALA A 103 -16.91 -20.82 -1.25
CA ALA A 103 -16.42 -21.60 -2.38
C ALA A 103 -16.80 -20.93 -3.71
N THR A 104 -16.07 -19.90 -4.16
CA THR A 104 -16.36 -19.22 -5.44
C THR A 104 -16.10 -20.11 -6.66
N GLU A 105 -15.38 -21.22 -6.51
CA GLU A 105 -15.30 -22.30 -7.50
C GLU A 105 -16.68 -22.93 -7.81
N HIS A 106 -17.69 -22.74 -6.95
CA HIS A 106 -19.06 -23.17 -7.22
C HIS A 106 -19.83 -22.12 -8.03
N ASN A 107 -20.47 -22.57 -9.12
CA ASN A 107 -21.15 -21.71 -10.10
C ASN A 107 -22.06 -20.62 -9.51
N MET A 108 -22.84 -20.95 -8.49
CA MET A 108 -23.82 -20.01 -7.91
C MET A 108 -23.19 -19.06 -6.89
N MET A 109 -22.03 -19.41 -6.30
CA MET A 109 -21.26 -18.48 -5.48
C MET A 109 -20.51 -17.49 -6.39
N ARG A 110 -19.87 -17.96 -7.47
CA ARG A 110 -19.32 -17.09 -8.53
C ARG A 110 -20.37 -16.12 -9.06
N ARG A 111 -21.54 -16.64 -9.42
CA ARG A 111 -22.64 -15.80 -9.93
C ARG A 111 -23.06 -14.76 -8.91
N LEU A 112 -23.23 -15.13 -7.63
CA LEU A 112 -23.58 -14.18 -6.58
C LEU A 112 -22.54 -13.05 -6.49
N MET A 113 -21.25 -13.38 -6.57
CA MET A 113 -20.17 -12.39 -6.54
C MET A 113 -20.25 -11.44 -7.75
N VAL A 114 -20.29 -11.98 -8.97
CA VAL A 114 -20.34 -11.17 -10.21
C VAL A 114 -21.61 -10.31 -10.27
N ASP A 115 -22.78 -10.89 -10.00
CA ASP A 115 -24.06 -10.16 -10.01
C ASP A 115 -24.04 -9.03 -8.97
N THR A 116 -23.45 -9.26 -7.78
CA THR A 116 -23.34 -8.23 -6.73
C THR A 116 -22.44 -7.08 -7.16
N ILE A 117 -21.28 -7.36 -7.75
CA ILE A 117 -20.36 -6.33 -8.24
C ILE A 117 -21.01 -5.46 -9.32
N VAL A 118 -21.68 -6.08 -10.30
CA VAL A 118 -22.40 -5.35 -11.36
C VAL A 118 -23.52 -4.49 -10.76
N LEU A 119 -24.23 -4.98 -9.75
CA LEU A 119 -25.27 -4.19 -9.08
C LEU A 119 -24.67 -3.06 -8.24
N GLN A 120 -23.53 -3.25 -7.58
CA GLN A 120 -22.82 -2.17 -6.89
C GLN A 120 -22.39 -1.07 -7.87
N ALA A 121 -21.77 -1.45 -8.99
CA ALA A 121 -21.39 -0.52 -10.05
C ALA A 121 -22.59 0.23 -10.62
N THR A 122 -23.65 -0.46 -11.04
CA THR A 122 -24.77 0.17 -11.75
C THR A 122 -25.74 0.91 -10.84
N GLN A 123 -26.02 0.37 -9.65
CA GLN A 123 -27.01 0.93 -8.73
C GLN A 123 -26.41 1.96 -7.77
N TYR A 124 -25.14 1.84 -7.41
CA TYR A 124 -24.49 2.74 -6.47
C TYR A 124 -23.37 3.58 -7.10
N LYS A 125 -23.02 3.33 -8.37
CA LYS A 125 -21.98 4.07 -9.11
C LYS A 125 -20.61 4.02 -8.45
N VAL A 126 -20.30 2.87 -7.82
CA VAL A 126 -18.97 2.59 -7.28
C VAL A 126 -17.96 2.54 -8.43
N ASP A 127 -16.80 3.17 -8.23
CA ASP A 127 -15.74 3.37 -9.25
C ASP A 127 -14.65 2.29 -9.21
N GLY A 128 -14.66 1.40 -8.22
CA GLY A 128 -13.71 0.31 -8.13
C GLY A 128 -13.95 -0.61 -6.95
N PHE A 129 -13.24 -1.74 -6.94
CA PHE A 129 -13.41 -2.77 -5.94
C PHE A 129 -12.06 -3.30 -5.45
N ARG A 130 -11.87 -3.31 -4.12
CA ARG A 130 -10.77 -4.00 -3.46
C ARG A 130 -11.28 -5.33 -2.95
N PHE A 131 -10.74 -6.44 -3.44
CA PHE A 131 -11.09 -7.78 -3.01
C PHE A 131 -10.23 -8.20 -1.82
N ASP A 132 -10.88 -8.33 -0.67
CA ASP A 132 -10.30 -8.92 0.54
C ASP A 132 -9.93 -10.39 0.29
N LEU A 133 -8.75 -10.80 0.73
CA LEU A 133 -8.18 -12.14 0.52
C LEU A 133 -8.47 -12.70 -0.87
N MET A 134 -8.19 -11.91 -1.92
CA MET A 134 -8.44 -12.27 -3.32
C MET A 134 -7.84 -13.63 -3.71
N GLY A 135 -6.74 -14.04 -3.08
CA GLY A 135 -6.14 -15.37 -3.22
C GLY A 135 -7.05 -16.54 -2.84
N HIS A 136 -8.19 -16.32 -2.17
CA HIS A 136 -9.21 -17.34 -1.86
C HIS A 136 -10.29 -17.49 -2.94
N HIS A 137 -10.21 -16.69 -4.00
CA HIS A 137 -11.03 -16.79 -5.21
C HIS A 137 -10.27 -17.46 -6.35
N MET A 138 -10.99 -18.10 -7.28
CA MET A 138 -10.36 -18.62 -8.50
C MET A 138 -9.98 -17.45 -9.40
N LEU A 139 -8.85 -17.56 -10.12
CA LEU A 139 -8.45 -16.57 -11.13
C LEU A 139 -9.56 -16.35 -12.16
N ALA A 140 -10.22 -17.43 -12.58
CA ALA A 140 -11.36 -17.38 -13.49
C ALA A 140 -12.58 -16.62 -12.92
N ASP A 141 -12.72 -16.56 -11.59
CA ASP A 141 -13.79 -15.76 -10.97
C ASP A 141 -13.48 -14.26 -11.13
N MET A 142 -12.23 -13.87 -10.90
CA MET A 142 -11.78 -12.48 -11.02
C MET A 142 -11.81 -11.99 -12.47
N VAL A 143 -11.40 -12.82 -13.43
CA VAL A 143 -11.54 -12.53 -14.86
C VAL A 143 -13.01 -12.36 -15.23
N ALA A 144 -13.92 -13.19 -14.72
CA ALA A 144 -15.35 -13.04 -14.98
C ALA A 144 -15.92 -11.73 -14.39
N VAL A 145 -15.42 -11.26 -13.24
CA VAL A 145 -15.78 -9.93 -12.71
C VAL A 145 -15.29 -8.82 -13.65
N ARG A 146 -14.04 -8.89 -14.11
CA ARG A 146 -13.45 -7.91 -15.03
C ARG A 146 -14.26 -7.83 -16.33
N GLU A 147 -14.51 -8.96 -16.97
CA GLU A 147 -15.33 -9.05 -18.20
C GLU A 147 -16.74 -8.51 -18.01
N ALA A 148 -17.38 -8.81 -16.87
CA ALA A 148 -18.72 -8.31 -16.57
C ALA A 148 -18.75 -6.79 -16.42
N LEU A 149 -17.74 -6.21 -15.76
CA LEU A 149 -17.60 -4.76 -15.66
C LEU A 149 -17.28 -4.12 -17.01
N ASP A 150 -16.39 -4.67 -17.81
CA ASP A 150 -16.03 -4.14 -19.15
C ASP A 150 -17.22 -4.08 -20.11
N SER A 151 -18.22 -4.95 -19.89
CA SER A 151 -19.47 -4.92 -20.66
C SER A 151 -20.39 -3.74 -20.33
N LEU A 152 -20.14 -3.00 -19.23
CA LEU A 152 -20.98 -1.89 -18.81
C LEU A 152 -20.64 -0.60 -19.55
N THR A 153 -21.65 0.05 -20.10
CA THR A 153 -21.50 1.30 -20.84
C THR A 153 -22.32 2.44 -20.24
N LEU A 154 -21.88 3.68 -20.47
CA LEU A 154 -22.62 4.86 -20.03
C LEU A 154 -24.03 4.92 -20.60
N GLU A 155 -24.23 4.47 -21.84
CA GLU A 155 -25.52 4.50 -22.53
C GLU A 155 -26.50 3.46 -21.94
N GLU A 156 -26.07 2.21 -21.78
CA GLU A 156 -26.96 1.12 -21.35
C GLU A 156 -27.09 1.02 -19.83
N ASN A 157 -26.02 1.32 -19.10
CA ASN A 157 -25.90 1.04 -17.65
C ASN A 157 -25.68 2.29 -16.82
N GLY A 158 -25.39 3.44 -17.44
CA GLY A 158 -25.14 4.70 -16.73
C GLY A 158 -23.79 4.76 -16.00
N VAL A 159 -22.83 3.88 -16.35
CA VAL A 159 -21.45 3.85 -15.84
C VAL A 159 -20.49 3.41 -16.95
N ASP A 160 -19.28 3.95 -16.98
CA ASP A 160 -18.21 3.46 -17.87
C ASP A 160 -17.45 2.32 -17.18
N GLY A 161 -17.74 1.08 -17.57
CA GLY A 161 -17.17 -0.11 -16.99
C GLY A 161 -15.65 -0.25 -17.13
N ASN A 162 -15.08 0.25 -18.24
CA ASN A 162 -13.64 0.22 -18.49
C ASN A 162 -12.87 1.11 -17.51
N SER A 163 -13.54 2.15 -16.97
CA SER A 163 -12.97 3.03 -15.96
C SER A 163 -13.05 2.47 -14.54
N ILE A 164 -13.78 1.36 -14.31
CA ILE A 164 -13.91 0.76 -12.98
C ILE A 164 -12.67 -0.07 -12.69
N TYR A 165 -11.97 0.21 -11.60
CA TYR A 165 -10.72 -0.46 -11.28
C TYR A 165 -10.90 -1.64 -10.30
N ILE A 166 -10.15 -2.72 -10.47
CA ILE A 166 -10.20 -3.90 -9.58
C ILE A 166 -8.80 -4.17 -9.05
N TYR A 167 -8.70 -4.42 -7.75
CA TYR A 167 -7.49 -4.91 -7.14
C TYR A 167 -7.80 -5.73 -5.89
N GLY A 168 -6.81 -6.38 -5.28
CA GLY A 168 -7.04 -7.15 -4.07
C GLY A 168 -5.80 -7.75 -3.44
N GLU A 169 -6.04 -8.62 -2.47
CA GLU A 169 -5.01 -9.32 -1.71
C GLU A 169 -4.68 -10.69 -2.30
N GLY A 170 -3.68 -10.74 -3.16
CA GLY A 170 -3.24 -11.96 -3.82
C GLY A 170 -2.43 -12.94 -2.94
N TRP A 171 -2.70 -13.01 -1.64
CA TRP A 171 -1.95 -13.83 -0.68
C TRP A 171 -2.16 -15.34 -0.95
N ASN A 172 -1.10 -16.15 -0.82
CA ASN A 172 -1.12 -17.58 -1.13
C ASN A 172 -1.03 -18.43 0.15
N PHE A 173 -2.16 -18.75 0.79
CA PHE A 173 -2.19 -19.53 2.03
C PHE A 173 -3.50 -20.31 2.21
N GLY A 174 -3.58 -21.11 3.28
CA GLY A 174 -4.77 -21.90 3.60
C GLY A 174 -4.98 -23.11 2.68
N GLU A 175 -6.22 -23.56 2.58
CA GLU A 175 -6.61 -24.74 1.79
C GLU A 175 -6.53 -24.55 0.27
N VAL A 176 -6.46 -23.29 -0.19
CA VAL A 176 -6.36 -22.92 -1.60
C VAL A 176 -4.91 -22.81 -2.08
N ALA A 177 -3.95 -22.80 -1.15
CA ALA A 177 -2.55 -22.52 -1.43
C ALA A 177 -2.00 -23.42 -2.55
N ASN A 178 -1.13 -22.86 -3.38
CA ASN A 178 -0.46 -23.57 -4.46
C ASN A 178 -1.45 -24.25 -5.42
N ASN A 179 -2.54 -23.55 -5.72
CA ASN A 179 -3.62 -24.00 -6.61
C ASN A 179 -4.33 -25.29 -6.17
N ALA A 180 -4.31 -25.62 -4.86
CA ALA A 180 -4.84 -26.89 -4.35
C ALA A 180 -6.35 -27.10 -4.61
N ARG A 181 -7.09 -26.01 -4.85
CA ARG A 181 -8.53 -26.04 -5.18
C ARG A 181 -8.84 -25.56 -6.61
N GLY A 182 -7.81 -25.38 -7.44
CA GLY A 182 -7.88 -24.71 -8.74
C GLY A 182 -6.92 -23.51 -8.79
N ILE A 183 -6.72 -22.93 -9.98
CA ILE A 183 -5.86 -21.75 -10.12
C ILE A 183 -6.52 -20.57 -9.40
N ASN A 184 -5.97 -20.18 -8.26
CA ASN A 184 -6.48 -19.09 -7.44
C ASN A 184 -5.84 -17.74 -7.80
N ALA A 185 -6.50 -16.63 -7.49
CA ALA A 185 -6.08 -15.28 -7.86
C ALA A 185 -4.97 -14.73 -6.93
N THR A 186 -3.82 -15.40 -6.92
CA THR A 186 -2.63 -15.00 -6.16
C THR A 186 -1.78 -14.00 -6.95
N GLN A 187 -0.82 -13.35 -6.29
CA GLN A 187 0.17 -12.48 -6.92
C GLN A 187 0.87 -13.15 -8.11
N LEU A 188 1.28 -14.41 -7.97
CA LEU A 188 1.99 -15.16 -9.02
C LEU A 188 1.08 -15.62 -10.19
N ASN A 189 -0.24 -15.57 -10.01
CA ASN A 189 -1.21 -16.00 -11.02
C ASN A 189 -1.94 -14.83 -11.71
N ILE A 190 -1.80 -13.60 -11.23
CA ILE A 190 -2.62 -12.45 -11.67
C ILE A 190 -2.10 -11.76 -12.94
N ALA A 191 -0.84 -12.03 -13.31
CA ALA A 191 -0.16 -11.30 -14.36
C ALA A 191 -0.89 -11.38 -15.72
N GLY A 192 -1.03 -10.23 -16.38
CA GLY A 192 -1.72 -10.10 -17.67
C GLY A 192 -3.26 -10.03 -17.57
N THR A 193 -3.82 -9.95 -16.36
CA THR A 193 -5.26 -9.74 -16.18
C THR A 193 -5.65 -8.27 -16.05
N GLY A 194 -4.68 -7.39 -15.79
CA GLY A 194 -4.93 -5.99 -15.49
C GLY A 194 -5.59 -5.74 -14.13
N ILE A 195 -5.67 -6.75 -13.26
CA ILE A 195 -6.19 -6.65 -11.90
C ILE A 195 -5.03 -6.41 -10.92
N GLY A 196 -5.15 -5.38 -10.08
CA GLY A 196 -4.13 -5.02 -9.09
C GLY A 196 -3.97 -6.02 -7.96
N VAL A 197 -2.75 -6.20 -7.47
CA VAL A 197 -2.46 -6.90 -6.20
C VAL A 197 -1.56 -6.05 -5.31
N PHE A 198 -1.79 -6.13 -4.00
CA PHE A 198 -0.90 -5.51 -3.01
C PHE A 198 0.54 -6.03 -3.10
N ASN A 199 1.49 -5.10 -3.11
CA ASN A 199 2.93 -5.39 -3.15
C ASN A 199 3.53 -5.32 -1.74
N ASP A 200 3.60 -6.50 -1.12
CA ASP A 200 4.25 -6.77 0.17
C ASP A 200 5.78 -6.70 0.12
N ARG A 201 6.41 -6.88 -1.05
CA ARG A 201 7.88 -6.79 -1.20
C ARG A 201 8.37 -5.38 -0.86
N LEU A 202 7.78 -4.36 -1.48
CA LEU A 202 8.12 -2.97 -1.19
C LEU A 202 7.76 -2.59 0.23
N ARG A 203 6.56 -3.00 0.69
CA ARG A 203 6.10 -2.74 2.05
C ARG A 203 7.15 -3.17 3.08
N ASP A 204 7.60 -4.42 3.00
CA ASP A 204 8.52 -5.03 3.96
C ASP A 204 9.92 -4.42 3.87
N ALA A 205 10.46 -4.23 2.66
CA ALA A 205 11.77 -3.61 2.48
C ALA A 205 11.83 -2.16 2.99
N VAL A 206 10.76 -1.37 2.80
CA VAL A 206 10.73 0.03 3.23
C VAL A 206 10.47 0.14 4.74
N ARG A 207 9.46 -0.55 5.27
CA ARG A 207 9.11 -0.54 6.71
C ARG A 207 10.11 -1.29 7.58
N GLY A 208 10.80 -2.28 7.02
CA GLY A 208 11.60 -3.26 7.73
C GLY A 208 10.79 -4.46 8.19
N GLY A 209 11.44 -5.62 8.24
CA GLY A 209 10.87 -6.90 8.67
C GLY A 209 9.61 -7.30 7.92
N ASN A 210 8.66 -7.92 8.63
CA ASN A 210 7.37 -8.33 8.09
C ASN A 210 6.30 -8.33 9.20
N PRO A 211 4.99 -8.39 8.87
CA PRO A 211 3.91 -8.36 9.86
C PRO A 211 3.92 -9.45 10.94
N PHE A 212 4.71 -10.51 10.75
CA PHE A 212 4.82 -11.66 11.65
C PHE A 212 6.21 -11.83 12.28
N GLY A 213 7.16 -10.95 11.94
CA GLY A 213 8.54 -10.93 12.44
C GLY A 213 8.71 -10.06 13.68
N ASP A 214 9.96 -9.73 14.01
CA ASP A 214 10.26 -8.81 15.10
C ASP A 214 9.92 -7.36 14.68
N ARG A 215 9.29 -6.62 15.60
CA ARG A 215 8.88 -5.23 15.39
C ARG A 215 10.05 -4.26 15.36
N LEU A 216 11.23 -4.68 15.79
CA LEU A 216 12.43 -3.87 15.85
C LEU A 216 13.30 -3.96 14.57
N GLU A 217 12.98 -4.87 13.64
CA GLU A 217 13.70 -5.02 12.37
C GLU A 217 13.56 -3.78 11.48
N GLN A 218 14.62 -3.00 11.27
CA GLN A 218 14.63 -1.77 10.47
C GLN A 218 14.51 -2.07 8.96
N GLY A 219 14.02 -1.08 8.21
CA GLY A 219 13.99 -1.05 6.75
C GLY A 219 14.58 0.24 6.19
N LEU A 220 14.44 0.41 4.87
CA LEU A 220 15.10 1.49 4.13
C LEU A 220 14.64 2.90 4.55
N SER A 221 13.43 3.08 5.06
CA SER A 221 12.96 4.40 5.48
C SER A 221 13.30 4.76 6.93
N ASN A 222 13.81 3.83 7.73
CA ASN A 222 14.02 4.03 9.16
C ASN A 222 15.39 3.53 9.67
N GLY A 223 16.39 3.46 8.78
CA GLY A 223 17.80 3.40 9.16
C GLY A 223 18.48 2.04 9.05
N GLN A 224 17.86 1.05 8.39
CA GLN A 224 18.49 -0.26 8.21
C GLN A 224 19.91 -0.14 7.65
N TYR A 225 20.86 -0.85 8.27
CA TYR A 225 22.30 -0.83 8.02
C TYR A 225 23.01 0.53 8.26
N VAL A 226 22.37 1.64 7.94
CA VAL A 226 22.97 2.98 7.91
C VAL A 226 22.89 3.71 9.25
N ALA A 227 21.91 3.40 10.09
CA ALA A 227 21.72 3.98 11.42
C ALA A 227 20.97 3.01 12.34
N SER A 228 21.67 2.34 13.25
CA SER A 228 21.08 1.33 14.13
C SER A 228 20.11 1.92 15.17
N ASN A 229 19.01 1.22 15.42
CA ASN A 229 18.13 1.48 16.57
C ASN A 229 18.68 0.97 17.91
N GLY A 230 19.80 0.25 17.92
CA GLY A 230 20.44 -0.28 19.12
C GLY A 230 19.72 -1.46 19.78
N LEU A 231 18.57 -1.89 19.23
CA LEU A 231 17.70 -2.91 19.82
C LEU A 231 17.63 -4.19 18.97
N ASP A 232 17.83 -4.09 17.65
CA ASP A 232 17.89 -5.23 16.74
C ASP A 232 19.28 -5.37 16.08
N PRO A 233 20.01 -6.47 16.32
CA PRO A 233 21.26 -6.74 15.62
C PRO A 233 21.08 -7.23 14.17
N GLU A 234 19.92 -7.77 13.79
CA GLU A 234 19.69 -8.34 12.45
C GLU A 234 19.66 -7.28 11.35
N SER A 235 19.26 -6.06 11.68
CA SER A 235 19.25 -4.88 10.80
C SER A 235 20.63 -4.36 10.34
N SER A 236 21.73 -5.07 10.65
CA SER A 236 23.11 -4.65 10.35
C SER A 236 23.76 -5.39 9.18
N SER A 237 23.05 -6.31 8.52
CA SER A 237 23.56 -7.09 7.39
C SER A 237 23.60 -6.27 6.10
N LEU A 238 24.80 -6.12 5.51
CA LEU A 238 24.97 -5.46 4.21
C LEU A 238 24.25 -6.23 3.11
N ASP A 239 24.34 -7.57 3.10
CA ASP A 239 23.71 -8.36 2.04
C ASP A 239 22.19 -8.18 2.05
N ASP A 240 21.56 -8.16 3.23
CA ASP A 240 20.11 -8.03 3.37
C ASP A 240 19.59 -6.65 2.95
N VAL A 241 20.24 -5.55 3.37
CA VAL A 241 19.84 -4.21 2.91
C VAL A 241 19.99 -4.08 1.39
N LEU A 242 21.05 -4.66 0.80
CA LEU A 242 21.23 -4.63 -0.64
C LEU A 242 20.20 -5.49 -1.39
N LEU A 243 19.75 -6.63 -0.81
CA LEU A 243 18.64 -7.41 -1.38
C LEU A 243 17.35 -6.61 -1.37
N GLN A 244 17.05 -5.94 -0.26
CA GLN A 244 15.85 -5.15 -0.10
C GLN A 244 15.85 -3.95 -1.05
N MET A 245 17.02 -3.36 -1.31
CA MET A 245 17.16 -2.34 -2.37
C MET A 245 16.84 -2.92 -3.76
N ASP A 246 17.26 -4.13 -4.09
CA ASP A 246 16.88 -4.80 -5.35
C ASP A 246 15.36 -5.07 -5.43
N GLN A 247 14.74 -5.50 -4.33
CA GLN A 247 13.29 -5.69 -4.23
C GLN A 247 12.52 -4.37 -4.43
N VAL A 248 13.02 -3.27 -3.85
CA VAL A 248 12.42 -1.94 -4.03
C VAL A 248 12.62 -1.42 -5.45
N ARG A 249 13.79 -1.62 -6.07
CA ARG A 249 14.02 -1.23 -7.47
C ARG A 249 12.98 -1.85 -8.40
N VAL A 250 12.77 -3.16 -8.30
CA VAL A 250 11.78 -3.83 -9.15
C VAL A 250 10.37 -3.34 -8.84
N SER A 251 10.05 -3.12 -7.56
CA SER A 251 8.75 -2.60 -7.15
C SER A 251 8.49 -1.17 -7.65
N LEU A 252 9.50 -0.29 -7.64
CA LEU A 252 9.46 1.05 -8.20
C LEU A 252 9.25 1.02 -9.72
N ALA A 253 9.76 -0.02 -10.39
CA ALA A 253 9.58 -0.27 -11.82
C ALA A 253 8.30 -1.07 -12.15
N GLY A 254 7.23 -0.91 -11.35
CA GLY A 254 5.94 -1.55 -11.61
C GLY A 254 5.86 -3.02 -11.19
N ASN A 255 6.86 -3.51 -10.45
CA ASN A 255 7.03 -4.92 -10.04
C ASN A 255 7.04 -5.92 -11.20
N LEU A 256 7.50 -5.45 -12.38
CA LEU A 256 7.44 -6.15 -13.65
C LEU A 256 8.43 -7.31 -13.69
N MET A 257 7.95 -8.48 -14.10
CA MET A 257 8.80 -9.66 -14.30
C MET A 257 9.93 -9.42 -15.28
N THR A 258 9.69 -8.62 -16.31
CA THR A 258 10.63 -8.38 -17.42
C THR A 258 11.61 -7.23 -17.19
N PHE A 259 11.47 -6.49 -16.08
CA PHE A 259 12.30 -5.31 -15.85
C PHE A 259 13.74 -5.72 -15.57
N ASN A 260 14.67 -5.25 -16.41
CA ASN A 260 16.08 -5.61 -16.34
C ASN A 260 16.89 -4.51 -15.65
N PHE A 261 17.77 -4.90 -14.73
CA PHE A 261 18.69 -3.99 -14.04
C PHE A 261 19.93 -4.74 -13.55
N VAL A 262 20.88 -4.00 -12.96
CA VAL A 262 22.07 -4.57 -12.33
C VAL A 262 21.78 -4.83 -10.84
N ASP A 263 21.87 -6.08 -10.40
CA ASP A 263 21.61 -6.47 -9.01
C ASP A 263 22.76 -6.08 -8.05
N ARG A 264 22.57 -6.36 -6.77
CA ARG A 264 23.61 -6.19 -5.73
C ARG A 264 24.92 -6.92 -5.95
N ASN A 265 24.93 -7.93 -6.81
CA ASN A 265 26.12 -8.73 -7.14
C ASN A 265 26.79 -8.27 -8.45
N GLY A 266 26.25 -7.24 -9.12
CA GLY A 266 26.76 -6.76 -10.40
C GLY A 266 26.29 -7.57 -11.61
N ASN A 267 25.29 -8.45 -11.46
CA ASN A 267 24.71 -9.22 -12.54
C ASN A 267 23.56 -8.45 -13.20
N SER A 268 23.46 -8.52 -14.52
CA SER A 268 22.24 -8.11 -15.21
C SER A 268 21.19 -9.20 -15.04
N ILE A 269 20.08 -8.86 -14.39
CA ILE A 269 18.98 -9.77 -14.09
C ILE A 269 17.64 -9.14 -14.44
N ASP A 270 16.61 -9.96 -14.57
CA ASP A 270 15.22 -9.50 -14.58
C ASP A 270 14.56 -9.58 -13.20
N GLY A 271 13.35 -9.01 -13.08
CA GLY A 271 12.62 -8.94 -11.82
C GLY A 271 12.31 -10.30 -11.19
N THR A 272 12.20 -11.37 -11.99
CA THR A 272 11.89 -12.72 -11.48
C THR A 272 13.07 -13.37 -10.75
N GLN A 273 14.28 -12.85 -10.97
CA GLN A 273 15.50 -13.36 -10.36
C GLN A 273 15.82 -12.70 -9.01
N VAL A 274 15.09 -11.64 -8.65
CA VAL A 274 15.18 -11.03 -7.31
C VAL A 274 14.37 -11.88 -6.34
N ALA A 275 15.01 -12.36 -5.27
CA ALA A 275 14.37 -13.23 -4.29
C ALA A 275 13.51 -12.43 -3.30
N TYR A 276 12.36 -12.99 -2.91
CA TYR A 276 11.57 -12.61 -1.74
C TYR A 276 11.11 -13.90 -1.04
N GLY A 277 11.85 -14.31 0.00
CA GLY A 277 11.69 -15.64 0.58
C GLY A 277 11.99 -16.74 -0.45
N SER A 278 11.03 -17.65 -0.66
CA SER A 278 11.10 -18.68 -1.69
C SER A 278 10.54 -18.25 -3.05
N ASP A 279 9.90 -17.09 -3.11
CA ASP A 279 9.19 -16.60 -4.29
C ASP A 279 10.01 -15.52 -5.00
N PRO A 280 9.73 -15.25 -6.30
CA PRO A 280 10.26 -14.06 -6.95
C PRO A 280 9.65 -12.79 -6.34
N ALA A 281 10.43 -11.71 -6.33
CA ALA A 281 9.94 -10.39 -5.95
C ALA A 281 8.94 -9.85 -6.98
N ALA A 282 9.27 -9.98 -8.27
CA ALA A 282 8.44 -9.52 -9.37
C ALA A 282 7.44 -10.56 -9.86
N TYR A 283 6.24 -10.10 -10.20
CA TYR A 283 5.15 -10.98 -10.65
C TYR A 283 4.16 -10.31 -11.62
N THR A 284 4.29 -9.02 -11.94
CA THR A 284 3.36 -8.32 -12.82
C THR A 284 3.83 -8.31 -14.28
N LEU A 285 2.91 -8.07 -15.20
CA LEU A 285 3.21 -7.73 -16.61
C LEU A 285 2.84 -6.28 -16.96
N ASP A 286 1.94 -5.69 -16.20
CA ASP A 286 1.51 -4.30 -16.38
C ASP A 286 1.65 -3.52 -15.06
N PRO A 287 2.11 -2.26 -15.07
CA PRO A 287 2.23 -1.47 -13.86
C PRO A 287 0.90 -1.31 -13.11
N GLN A 288 -0.24 -1.34 -13.79
CA GLN A 288 -1.53 -1.28 -13.10
C GLN A 288 -1.77 -2.50 -12.20
N GLU A 289 -1.07 -3.61 -12.40
CA GLU A 289 -1.20 -4.79 -11.55
C GLU A 289 -0.48 -4.64 -10.19
N ASN A 290 0.31 -3.57 -10.02
CA ASN A 290 1.13 -3.30 -8.84
C ASN A 290 0.45 -2.25 -7.93
N ILE A 291 -0.14 -2.69 -6.81
CA ILE A 291 -0.63 -1.78 -5.76
C ILE A 291 0.47 -1.57 -4.72
N ILE A 292 1.08 -0.39 -4.74
CA ILE A 292 2.24 -0.05 -3.91
C ILE A 292 1.77 0.55 -2.59
N TYR A 293 2.30 0.06 -1.47
CA TYR A 293 1.95 0.58 -0.16
C TYR A 293 3.04 0.33 0.89
N VAL A 294 3.03 1.16 1.92
CA VAL A 294 3.85 0.99 3.14
C VAL A 294 3.03 1.02 4.41
N ASP A 295 1.71 1.26 4.32
CA ASP A 295 0.78 1.10 5.41
C ASP A 295 -0.65 0.89 4.91
N LYS A 296 -1.48 0.28 5.76
CA LYS A 296 -2.87 0.00 5.49
C LYS A 296 -3.61 -0.12 6.83
N HIS A 297 -4.90 -0.43 6.78
CA HIS A 297 -5.74 -0.57 7.96
C HIS A 297 -5.30 -1.71 8.88
N ASP A 298 -4.82 -2.82 8.33
CA ASP A 298 -4.20 -3.95 9.03
C ASP A 298 -2.73 -3.65 9.40
N ASN A 299 -2.26 -4.28 10.48
CA ASN A 299 -0.94 -4.06 11.07
C ASN A 299 -0.75 -2.64 11.63
N GLU A 300 0.45 -2.35 12.13
CA GLU A 300 0.81 -1.04 12.66
C GLU A 300 0.78 0.04 11.58
N THR A 301 0.32 1.25 11.94
CA THR A 301 0.45 2.44 11.09
C THR A 301 1.92 2.71 10.73
N LEU A 302 2.20 3.48 9.67
CA LEU A 302 3.58 3.84 9.36
C LEU A 302 4.25 4.64 10.50
N TYR A 303 3.49 5.48 11.20
CA TYR A 303 4.02 6.21 12.35
C TYR A 303 4.43 5.26 13.49
N ASP A 304 3.54 4.36 13.89
CA ASP A 304 3.82 3.38 14.95
C ASP A 304 4.99 2.46 14.57
N ASN A 305 5.09 2.08 13.29
CA ASN A 305 6.22 1.34 12.75
C ASN A 305 7.54 2.10 12.88
N ASN A 306 7.57 3.39 12.51
CA ASN A 306 8.74 4.24 12.69
C ASN A 306 9.08 4.49 14.15
N VAL A 307 8.10 4.49 15.07
CA VAL A 307 8.36 4.58 16.51
C VAL A 307 9.22 3.41 16.99
N TYR A 308 8.86 2.17 16.60
CA TYR A 308 9.66 1.00 16.95
C TYR A 308 11.07 1.01 16.36
N LYS A 309 11.20 1.52 15.12
CA LYS A 309 12.34 1.19 14.27
C LYS A 309 13.33 2.32 14.07
N ALA A 310 12.95 3.57 14.32
CA ALA A 310 13.86 4.68 14.15
C ALA A 310 15.12 4.53 15.03
N PRO A 311 16.28 5.05 14.60
CA PRO A 311 17.50 5.08 15.39
C PRO A 311 17.29 5.66 16.79
N GLU A 312 18.10 5.22 17.76
CA GLU A 312 18.02 5.73 19.13
C GLU A 312 18.25 7.25 19.16
N GLY A 313 17.42 7.99 19.91
CA GLY A 313 17.53 9.45 20.04
C GLY A 313 17.05 10.25 18.83
N THR A 314 16.41 9.62 17.82
CA THR A 314 15.84 10.32 16.66
C THR A 314 14.75 11.31 17.10
N ASP A 315 14.94 12.59 16.73
CA ASP A 315 14.00 13.68 17.03
C ASP A 315 12.76 13.67 16.12
N MET A 316 11.77 14.52 16.44
CA MET A 316 10.50 14.53 15.72
C MET A 316 10.63 14.99 14.26
N ASP A 317 11.49 15.97 13.92
CA ASP A 317 11.67 16.38 12.52
C ASP A 317 12.27 15.24 11.69
N THR A 318 13.26 14.53 12.24
CA THR A 318 13.85 13.37 11.58
C THR A 318 12.83 12.24 11.43
N ARG A 319 11.93 12.02 12.42
CA ARG A 319 10.82 11.05 12.29
C ARG A 319 9.81 11.45 11.21
N VAL A 320 9.48 12.74 11.10
CA VAL A 320 8.66 13.26 9.99
C VAL A 320 9.37 13.00 8.65
N ARG A 321 10.69 13.19 8.57
CA ARG A 321 11.47 12.87 7.37
C ARG A 321 11.43 11.38 7.02
N MET A 322 11.60 10.49 8.01
CA MET A 322 11.46 9.04 7.82
C MET A 322 10.04 8.65 7.33
N GLN A 323 9.00 9.29 7.87
CA GLN A 323 7.63 9.12 7.38
C GLN A 323 7.51 9.52 5.90
N ILE A 324 7.95 10.73 5.56
CA ILE A 324 7.88 11.26 4.19
C ILE A 324 8.72 10.43 3.23
N LEU A 325 9.92 10.00 3.62
CA LEU A 325 10.76 9.09 2.85
C LEU A 325 10.05 7.76 2.60
N GLY A 326 9.47 7.13 3.63
CA GLY A 326 8.71 5.88 3.47
C GLY A 326 7.54 6.04 2.49
N LEU A 327 6.81 7.15 2.59
CA LEU A 327 5.71 7.48 1.67
C LEU A 327 6.19 7.81 0.26
N SER A 328 7.39 8.37 0.10
CA SER A 328 7.94 8.74 -1.21
C SER A 328 8.23 7.53 -2.10
N TYR A 329 8.68 6.40 -1.52
CA TYR A 329 8.85 5.14 -2.26
C TYR A 329 7.53 4.69 -2.88
N THR A 330 6.42 4.88 -2.16
CA THR A 330 5.08 4.59 -2.68
C THR A 330 4.63 5.66 -3.70
N MET A 331 4.89 6.94 -3.42
CA MET A 331 4.43 8.05 -4.26
C MET A 331 5.10 8.10 -5.63
N TYR A 332 6.38 7.77 -5.73
CA TYR A 332 7.16 7.89 -6.97
C TYR A 332 7.33 6.56 -7.71
N ALA A 333 6.78 5.45 -7.20
CA ALA A 333 6.73 4.18 -7.90
C ALA A 333 5.84 4.24 -9.17
N GLN A 334 6.21 3.46 -10.18
CA GLN A 334 5.31 3.08 -11.26
C GLN A 334 4.25 2.09 -10.74
N GLY A 335 3.03 2.23 -11.26
CA GLY A 335 1.84 1.49 -10.81
C GLY A 335 0.88 2.37 -10.01
N VAL A 336 0.16 1.76 -9.05
CA VAL A 336 -0.94 2.39 -8.31
C VAL A 336 -0.59 2.57 -6.84
N PRO A 337 -0.18 3.78 -6.41
CA PRO A 337 0.09 4.07 -5.01
C PRO A 337 -1.17 3.95 -4.15
N PHE A 338 -1.02 3.36 -2.97
CA PHE A 338 -2.06 3.21 -1.95
C PHE A 338 -1.54 3.78 -0.63
N PHE A 339 -2.39 4.56 0.04
CA PHE A 339 -2.06 5.23 1.29
C PHE A 339 -3.14 4.98 2.34
N GLN A 340 -2.75 4.68 3.58
CA GLN A 340 -3.69 4.65 4.68
C GLN A 340 -4.22 6.06 4.99
N ALA A 341 -5.53 6.19 5.23
CA ALA A 341 -6.09 7.46 5.72
C ALA A 341 -5.39 7.90 7.02
N GLY A 342 -4.87 9.12 7.02
CA GLY A 342 -4.12 9.74 8.11
C GLY A 342 -2.61 9.48 8.12
N THR A 343 -2.06 8.73 7.15
CA THR A 343 -0.61 8.54 7.06
C THR A 343 0.15 9.86 6.81
N ASP A 344 -0.49 10.79 6.10
CA ASP A 344 -0.06 12.17 5.88
C ASP A 344 -0.19 13.07 7.11
N MET A 345 -0.80 12.56 8.19
CA MET A 345 -1.00 13.24 9.47
C MET A 345 -0.29 12.51 10.63
N LEU A 346 0.70 11.65 10.32
CA LEU A 346 1.43 10.85 11.31
C LEU A 346 0.52 9.95 12.16
N ARG A 347 -0.63 9.51 11.62
CA ARG A 347 -1.63 8.73 12.37
C ARG A 347 -0.99 7.59 13.14
N SER A 348 -1.33 7.51 14.41
CA SER A 348 -1.01 6.40 15.31
C SER A 348 -2.30 5.71 15.76
N LYS A 349 -2.17 4.42 16.09
CA LYS A 349 -3.18 3.65 16.81
C LYS A 349 -2.69 3.25 18.20
N SER A 350 -1.76 4.03 18.76
CA SER A 350 -1.05 3.69 19.98
C SER A 350 -0.39 2.31 19.90
N MET A 351 0.24 2.04 18.74
CA MET A 351 0.94 0.79 18.43
C MET A 351 0.05 -0.46 18.34
N ASP A 352 -1.27 -0.31 18.17
CA ASP A 352 -2.18 -1.44 17.92
C ASP A 352 -1.93 -2.06 16.54
N ARG A 353 -1.59 -3.36 16.52
CA ARG A 353 -1.34 -4.10 15.27
C ARG A 353 -2.62 -4.58 14.57
N ASN A 354 -3.74 -4.68 15.28
CA ASN A 354 -4.98 -5.21 14.71
C ASN A 354 -6.20 -4.52 15.32
N SER A 355 -6.44 -3.30 14.85
CA SER A 355 -7.40 -2.40 15.48
C SER A 355 -8.85 -2.56 15.04
N TYR A 356 -9.22 -3.73 14.48
CA TYR A 356 -10.53 -3.98 13.88
C TYR A 356 -11.70 -3.77 14.85
N ASN A 357 -11.49 -4.07 16.12
CA ASN A 357 -12.48 -3.98 17.19
C ASN A 357 -11.89 -3.23 18.41
N SER A 358 -11.08 -2.20 18.14
CA SER A 358 -10.42 -1.36 19.16
C SER A 358 -11.16 -0.04 19.41
N GLY A 359 -12.34 0.14 18.83
CA GLY A 359 -13.18 1.32 19.01
C GLY A 359 -12.63 2.60 18.39
N ASP A 360 -13.40 3.68 18.51
CA ASP A 360 -13.02 5.02 18.06
C ASP A 360 -11.74 5.53 18.76
N TRP A 361 -11.50 5.11 20.01
CA TRP A 361 -10.38 5.58 20.83
C TRP A 361 -9.02 5.30 20.19
N PHE A 362 -8.78 4.05 19.77
CA PHE A 362 -7.51 3.67 19.14
C PHE A 362 -7.50 3.98 17.64
N ASN A 363 -8.65 4.10 16.98
CA ASN A 363 -8.74 4.34 15.54
C ASN A 363 -8.90 5.80 15.13
N ARG A 364 -8.94 6.73 16.09
CA ARG A 364 -9.21 8.16 15.89
C ARG A 364 -8.40 8.77 14.75
N LEU A 365 -9.09 9.54 13.91
CA LEU A 365 -8.51 10.49 12.96
C LEU A 365 -8.85 11.90 13.45
N ASP A 366 -7.81 12.68 13.76
CA ASP A 366 -7.97 14.03 14.31
C ASP A 366 -7.77 15.11 13.24
N TRP A 367 -8.86 15.48 12.58
CA TRP A 367 -8.86 16.55 11.55
C TRP A 367 -8.63 17.97 12.11
N THR A 368 -8.47 18.12 13.43
CA THR A 368 -8.00 19.40 14.02
C THR A 368 -6.48 19.53 14.00
N TYR A 369 -5.76 18.46 13.62
CA TYR A 369 -4.31 18.35 13.56
C TYR A 369 -3.60 18.53 14.92
N GLN A 370 -4.33 18.52 16.04
CA GLN A 370 -3.74 18.74 17.36
C GLN A 370 -3.00 17.53 17.91
N THR A 371 -3.40 16.33 17.50
CA THR A 371 -2.83 15.08 17.99
C THR A 371 -2.85 14.01 16.91
N ASN A 372 -1.83 13.15 16.89
CA ASN A 372 -1.78 12.01 15.97
C ASN A 372 -2.31 10.70 16.57
N ASN A 373 -2.82 10.75 17.82
CA ASN A 373 -3.34 9.62 18.60
C ASN A 373 -2.27 8.64 19.15
N PHE A 374 -0.99 9.01 19.16
CA PHE A 374 0.05 8.24 19.84
C PHE A 374 -0.04 8.40 21.38
N GLY A 375 0.36 7.37 22.12
CA GLY A 375 0.45 7.45 23.58
C GLY A 375 -0.90 7.40 24.32
N VAL A 376 -1.99 7.01 23.67
CA VAL A 376 -3.34 6.93 24.29
C VAL A 376 -3.57 5.65 25.13
N GLY A 377 -2.47 5.09 25.63
CA GLY A 377 -2.39 3.86 26.44
C GLY A 377 -2.06 2.61 25.63
N LEU A 378 -1.76 1.52 26.34
CA LEU A 378 -1.51 0.22 25.71
C LEU A 378 -2.74 -0.25 24.90
N PRO A 379 -2.55 -0.80 23.70
CA PRO A 379 -3.64 -1.28 22.84
C PRO A 379 -4.30 -2.55 23.41
N PRO A 380 -5.49 -2.96 22.91
CA PRO A 380 -6.23 -4.12 23.41
C PRO A 380 -5.41 -5.40 23.48
N ALA A 381 -5.63 -6.17 24.55
CA ALA A 381 -4.74 -7.26 24.96
C ALA A 381 -4.68 -8.43 23.97
N GLY A 382 -5.78 -8.69 23.25
CA GLY A 382 -5.95 -9.88 22.42
C GLY A 382 -4.78 -10.13 21.46
N ASP A 383 -4.42 -9.12 20.67
CA ASP A 383 -3.36 -9.22 19.66
C ASP A 383 -2.04 -8.55 20.07
N ASN A 384 -2.01 -7.84 21.19
CA ASN A 384 -0.89 -6.94 21.53
C ASN A 384 -0.22 -7.22 22.87
N SER A 385 -0.84 -8.01 23.77
CA SER A 385 -0.33 -8.13 25.15
C SER A 385 1.06 -8.78 25.27
N ALA A 386 1.44 -9.63 24.32
CA ALA A 386 2.79 -10.19 24.23
C ALA A 386 3.87 -9.11 24.03
N GLU A 387 3.50 -7.99 23.41
CA GLU A 387 4.40 -6.91 22.99
C GLU A 387 4.33 -5.69 23.90
N TRP A 388 3.40 -5.67 24.86
CA TRP A 388 3.30 -4.59 25.83
C TRP A 388 4.63 -4.27 26.54
N PRO A 389 5.48 -5.24 26.92
CA PRO A 389 6.79 -4.91 27.50
C PRO A 389 7.67 -4.07 26.55
N THR A 390 7.61 -4.32 25.25
CA THR A 390 8.31 -3.57 24.21
C THR A 390 7.66 -2.20 23.98
N MET A 391 6.32 -2.14 23.96
CA MET A 391 5.54 -0.91 23.72
C MET A 391 5.65 0.11 24.86
N GLN A 392 5.64 -0.36 26.12
CA GLN A 392 5.58 0.50 27.30
C GLN A 392 6.61 1.63 27.34
N PRO A 393 7.92 1.39 27.12
CA PRO A 393 8.90 2.48 27.12
C PRO A 393 8.62 3.52 26.03
N PHE A 394 8.23 3.10 24.81
CA PHE A 394 7.88 4.04 23.73
C PHE A 394 6.63 4.85 24.07
N LEU A 395 5.56 4.20 24.54
CA LEU A 395 4.30 4.88 24.88
C LEU A 395 4.43 5.82 26.09
N ALA A 396 5.46 5.64 26.92
CA ALA A 396 5.74 6.51 28.06
C ALA A 396 6.58 7.73 27.69
N ASP A 397 7.19 7.77 26.50
CA ASP A 397 7.99 8.88 26.02
C ASP A 397 7.11 9.93 25.32
N GLU A 398 6.79 11.01 26.03
CA GLU A 398 5.99 12.12 25.52
C GLU A 398 6.64 12.83 24.32
N SER A 399 7.95 12.71 24.12
CA SER A 399 8.63 13.29 22.94
C SER A 399 8.25 12.60 21.64
N LEU A 400 7.69 11.39 21.72
CA LEU A 400 7.17 10.61 20.59
C LEU A 400 5.70 10.92 20.29
N GLN A 401 5.07 11.88 20.97
CA GLN A 401 3.75 12.36 20.60
C GLN A 401 3.87 13.53 19.61
N ALA A 402 3.47 13.31 18.36
CA ALA A 402 3.52 14.36 17.35
C ALA A 402 2.50 15.47 17.65
N GLY A 403 2.97 16.72 17.67
CA GLY A 403 2.15 17.92 17.79
C GLY A 403 1.76 18.51 16.44
N GLU A 404 1.02 19.63 16.48
CA GLU A 404 0.45 20.31 15.31
C GLU A 404 1.49 20.63 14.23
N ASP A 405 2.66 21.16 14.60
CA ASP A 405 3.70 21.54 13.63
C ASP A 405 4.22 20.33 12.84
N ALA A 406 4.45 19.20 13.51
CA ALA A 406 4.92 17.97 12.86
C ALA A 406 3.84 17.38 11.94
N ILE A 407 2.59 17.35 12.41
CA ILE A 407 1.44 16.83 11.67
C ILE A 407 1.20 17.67 10.41
N THR A 408 1.11 18.99 10.56
CA THR A 408 0.85 19.91 9.43
C THR A 408 2.00 19.94 8.44
N ALA A 409 3.26 19.91 8.90
CA ALA A 409 4.42 19.78 8.02
C ALA A 409 4.39 18.46 7.22
N THR A 410 4.02 17.34 7.84
CA THR A 410 3.86 16.05 7.15
C THR A 410 2.78 16.14 6.08
N THR A 411 1.63 16.73 6.39
CA THR A 411 0.52 16.88 5.46
C THR A 411 0.91 17.74 4.25
N MET A 412 1.57 18.87 4.48
CA MET A 412 2.03 19.75 3.40
C MET A 412 3.07 19.08 2.51
N ARG A 413 4.08 18.42 3.11
CA ARG A 413 5.11 17.69 2.35
C ARG A 413 4.52 16.52 1.55
N PHE A 414 3.51 15.83 2.09
CA PHE A 414 2.77 14.80 1.34
C PHE A 414 2.02 15.38 0.13
N GLN A 415 1.38 16.54 0.29
CA GLN A 415 0.74 17.27 -0.81
C GLN A 415 1.75 17.73 -1.87
N ASP A 416 2.96 18.12 -1.49
CA ASP A 416 4.05 18.45 -2.42
C ASP A 416 4.40 17.22 -3.27
N MET A 417 4.55 16.04 -2.66
CA MET A 417 4.85 14.81 -3.41
C MET A 417 3.70 14.42 -4.37
N LEU A 418 2.44 14.62 -3.97
CA LEU A 418 1.29 14.44 -4.87
C LEU A 418 1.38 15.39 -6.07
N ARG A 419 1.68 16.68 -5.83
CA ARG A 419 1.85 17.67 -6.91
C ARG A 419 2.97 17.29 -7.86
N VAL A 420 4.08 16.73 -7.36
CA VAL A 420 5.17 16.19 -8.19
C VAL A 420 4.71 14.98 -8.99
N ARG A 421 4.07 13.97 -8.38
CA ARG A 421 3.60 12.78 -9.13
C ARG A 421 2.68 13.15 -10.29
N TYR A 422 1.81 14.13 -10.09
CA TYR A 422 0.84 14.56 -11.09
C TYR A 422 1.35 15.66 -12.03
N SER A 423 2.55 16.23 -11.82
CA SER A 423 3.15 17.21 -12.73
C SER A 423 3.62 16.58 -14.04
N SER A 424 3.94 15.28 -14.03
CA SER A 424 4.50 14.55 -15.16
C SER A 424 3.74 13.24 -15.43
N PRO A 425 3.49 12.88 -16.70
CA PRO A 425 3.07 11.54 -17.09
C PRO A 425 4.14 10.46 -16.86
N LEU A 426 5.43 10.83 -16.78
CA LEU A 426 6.53 9.88 -16.62
C LEU A 426 6.47 9.10 -15.31
N PHE A 427 5.89 9.65 -14.23
CA PHE A 427 5.65 8.90 -13.00
C PHE A 427 4.53 7.84 -13.10
N ARG A 428 3.80 7.83 -14.21
CA ARG A 428 2.55 7.06 -14.40
C ARG A 428 2.50 6.46 -15.80
N LEU A 429 3.61 5.83 -16.21
CA LEU A 429 3.69 5.07 -17.46
C LEU A 429 2.63 3.97 -17.46
N ARG A 430 2.06 3.70 -18.63
CA ARG A 430 0.84 2.90 -18.78
C ARG A 430 1.11 1.45 -19.11
N THR A 431 2.31 1.13 -19.56
CA THR A 431 2.65 -0.23 -19.97
C THR A 431 4.00 -0.67 -19.44
N GLY A 432 4.20 -1.98 -19.31
CA GLY A 432 5.51 -2.54 -18.99
C GLY A 432 6.58 -2.23 -20.04
N GLU A 433 6.20 -2.09 -21.31
CA GLU A 433 7.12 -1.71 -22.40
C GLU A 433 7.68 -0.30 -22.21
N GLU A 434 6.81 0.68 -21.89
CA GLU A 434 7.24 2.05 -21.60
C GLU A 434 8.20 2.10 -20.41
N ILE A 435 7.90 1.35 -19.34
CA ILE A 435 8.77 1.31 -18.15
C ILE A 435 10.13 0.71 -18.50
N ASN A 436 10.16 -0.44 -19.18
CA ASN A 436 11.39 -1.08 -19.60
C ASN A 436 12.24 -0.19 -20.53
N ALA A 437 11.61 0.66 -21.33
CA ALA A 437 12.29 1.54 -22.28
C ALA A 437 12.82 2.84 -21.63
N ARG A 438 12.17 3.32 -20.57
CA ARG A 438 12.37 4.69 -20.05
C ARG A 438 13.00 4.73 -18.67
N LEU A 439 12.78 3.72 -17.83
CA LEU A 439 13.20 3.73 -16.43
C LEU A 439 14.56 3.04 -16.25
N ALA A 440 15.47 3.67 -15.50
CA ALA A 440 16.76 3.10 -15.14
C ALA A 440 17.14 3.38 -13.68
N PHE A 441 18.05 2.58 -13.13
CA PHE A 441 18.63 2.77 -11.80
C PHE A 441 20.14 3.00 -11.89
N HIS A 442 20.69 3.89 -11.05
CA HIS A 442 22.09 4.36 -11.19
C HIS A 442 23.00 4.00 -10.01
N ASN A 443 22.46 3.87 -8.80
CA ASN A 443 23.20 3.33 -7.66
C ASN A 443 22.96 1.82 -7.57
N THR A 444 23.72 1.01 -8.32
CA THR A 444 23.54 -0.45 -8.47
C THR A 444 24.88 -1.18 -8.47
N GLY A 445 24.88 -2.51 -8.40
CA GLY A 445 26.10 -3.32 -8.44
C GLY A 445 26.79 -3.46 -7.08
N VAL A 446 27.99 -4.03 -7.10
CA VAL A 446 28.74 -4.43 -5.89
C VAL A 446 29.25 -3.24 -5.06
N ASP A 447 29.40 -2.08 -5.69
CA ASP A 447 29.94 -0.86 -5.07
C ASP A 447 28.82 0.15 -4.70
N GLN A 448 27.55 -0.27 -4.78
CA GLN A 448 26.43 0.62 -4.50
C GLN A 448 26.41 1.12 -3.05
N MET A 449 25.95 2.35 -2.85
CA MET A 449 25.76 2.93 -1.53
C MET A 449 24.51 2.34 -0.87
N PRO A 450 24.60 1.68 0.30
CA PRO A 450 23.41 1.15 1.00
C PRO A 450 22.41 2.27 1.34
N GLY A 451 21.12 1.95 1.42
CA GLY A 451 20.09 2.93 1.77
C GLY A 451 19.85 4.05 0.75
N VAL A 452 20.51 4.03 -0.41
CA VAL A 452 20.36 5.03 -1.47
C VAL A 452 19.80 4.38 -2.74
N ILE A 453 18.69 4.90 -3.28
CA ILE A 453 18.18 4.49 -4.59
C ILE A 453 18.12 5.70 -5.50
N VAL A 454 18.65 5.58 -6.72
CA VAL A 454 18.61 6.63 -7.73
C VAL A 454 17.93 6.08 -8.96
N MET A 455 16.74 6.60 -9.24
CA MET A 455 15.87 6.21 -10.35
C MET A 455 15.81 7.34 -11.37
N SER A 456 15.95 7.06 -12.66
CA SER A 456 15.66 8.03 -13.72
C SER A 456 14.53 7.54 -14.62
N ILE A 457 13.78 8.47 -15.20
CA ILE A 457 12.74 8.19 -16.20
C ILE A 457 12.96 9.13 -17.37
N SER A 458 13.24 8.56 -18.54
CA SER A 458 13.56 9.28 -19.77
C SER A 458 12.32 9.54 -20.62
N ASP A 459 12.17 10.77 -21.13
CA ASP A 459 11.19 11.07 -22.17
C ASP A 459 11.76 11.14 -23.59
N VAL A 460 13.09 11.13 -23.72
CA VAL A 460 13.78 11.14 -25.02
C VAL A 460 13.86 9.76 -25.69
N VAL A 461 13.01 8.82 -25.28
CA VAL A 461 12.92 7.46 -25.84
C VAL A 461 11.52 7.22 -26.39
N GLY A 462 11.40 7.10 -27.71
CA GLY A 462 10.11 6.86 -28.36
C GLY A 462 9.30 8.13 -28.54
N GLU A 463 8.02 8.10 -28.18
CA GLU A 463 7.12 9.27 -28.22
C GLU A 463 7.39 10.21 -27.03
N ASP A 464 7.33 11.52 -27.27
CA ASP A 464 7.35 12.56 -26.25
C ASP A 464 6.04 12.50 -25.43
N LEU A 465 6.13 12.11 -24.16
CA LEU A 465 4.98 11.95 -23.26
C LEU A 465 4.80 13.15 -22.34
N ASP A 466 5.83 13.95 -22.09
CA ASP A 466 5.85 15.08 -21.18
C ASP A 466 6.33 16.34 -21.89
N THR A 467 5.43 17.29 -22.07
CA THR A 467 5.74 18.55 -22.75
C THR A 467 6.67 19.48 -21.95
N ASN A 468 7.00 19.15 -20.70
CA ASN A 468 7.81 20.01 -19.83
C ASN A 468 9.21 19.47 -19.55
N TYR A 469 9.41 18.15 -19.58
CA TYR A 469 10.62 17.52 -19.06
C TYR A 469 11.12 16.37 -19.95
N ASP A 470 12.35 16.52 -20.46
CA ASP A 470 13.05 15.48 -21.24
C ASP A 470 13.50 14.30 -20.34
N MET A 471 13.72 14.56 -19.05
CA MET A 471 14.11 13.54 -18.07
C MET A 471 13.72 13.90 -16.64
N ILE A 472 13.38 12.89 -15.84
CA ILE A 472 13.23 12.98 -14.38
C ILE A 472 14.26 12.08 -13.69
N ALA A 473 14.82 12.55 -12.58
CA ALA A 473 15.57 11.73 -11.63
C ALA A 473 14.96 11.84 -10.22
N VAL A 474 14.82 10.70 -9.54
CA VAL A 474 14.42 10.62 -8.13
C VAL A 474 15.55 9.99 -7.35
N VAL A 475 16.05 10.72 -6.35
CA VAL A 475 17.11 10.28 -5.45
C VAL A 475 16.50 10.07 -4.07
N PHE A 476 16.36 8.82 -3.67
CA PHE A 476 15.94 8.41 -2.33
C PHE A 476 17.19 8.28 -1.46
N ASN A 477 17.36 9.17 -0.48
CA ASN A 477 18.42 9.14 0.49
C ASN A 477 17.91 8.66 1.85
N GLY A 478 18.13 7.38 2.17
CA GLY A 478 17.87 6.80 3.49
C GLY A 478 19.03 6.96 4.49
N GLN A 479 20.12 7.62 4.11
CA GLN A 479 21.26 7.84 5.00
C GLN A 479 20.95 8.91 6.07
N PRO A 480 21.60 8.84 7.24
CA PRO A 480 21.50 9.86 8.29
C PRO A 480 22.21 11.18 7.95
N ASP A 481 23.00 11.20 6.88
CA ASP A 481 23.77 12.35 6.42
C ASP A 481 23.31 12.83 5.05
N THR A 482 23.65 14.07 4.70
CA THR A 482 23.51 14.58 3.33
C THR A 482 24.32 13.72 2.38
N LEU A 483 23.66 13.22 1.35
CA LEU A 483 24.24 12.42 0.28
C LEU A 483 24.91 13.33 -0.76
N GLU A 484 26.10 12.95 -1.21
CA GLU A 484 26.68 13.37 -2.48
C GLU A 484 26.83 12.12 -3.34
N PHE A 485 26.08 12.03 -4.43
CA PHE A 485 26.07 10.87 -5.33
C PHE A 485 26.38 11.31 -6.75
N THR A 486 27.33 10.65 -7.40
CA THR A 486 27.71 10.94 -8.80
C THR A 486 27.38 9.74 -9.68
N ALA A 487 26.73 10.00 -10.81
CA ALA A 487 26.54 9.02 -11.87
C ALA A 487 26.93 9.59 -13.23
N ASP A 488 27.98 9.03 -13.85
CA ASP A 488 28.47 9.44 -15.16
C ASP A 488 27.38 9.34 -16.25
N SER A 489 26.43 8.41 -16.11
CA SER A 489 25.28 8.23 -16.99
C SER A 489 24.30 9.41 -16.98
N LEU A 490 24.36 10.27 -15.95
CA LEU A 490 23.51 11.43 -15.77
C LEU A 490 24.27 12.76 -15.96
N ALA A 491 25.54 12.72 -16.35
CA ALA A 491 26.35 13.90 -16.62
C ALA A 491 26.03 14.52 -18.00
N GLY A 492 26.34 15.81 -18.16
CA GLY A 492 26.09 16.59 -19.36
C GLY A 492 24.63 17.01 -19.56
N MET A 493 23.80 16.95 -18.52
CA MET A 493 22.38 17.29 -18.57
C MET A 493 22.07 18.51 -17.68
N ALA A 494 21.13 19.35 -18.10
CA ALA A 494 20.74 20.56 -17.36
C ALA A 494 19.76 20.23 -16.22
N TRP A 495 20.24 19.52 -15.21
CA TRP A 495 19.43 19.14 -14.04
C TRP A 495 19.04 20.35 -13.19
N GLU A 496 17.76 20.43 -12.85
CA GLU A 496 17.21 21.39 -11.89
C GLU A 496 16.40 20.64 -10.82
N LEU A 497 16.38 21.16 -9.59
CA LEU A 497 15.44 20.66 -8.57
C LEU A 497 14.02 20.93 -9.05
N HIS A 498 13.13 19.94 -8.93
CA HIS A 498 11.75 20.06 -9.42
C HIS A 498 11.06 21.31 -8.81
N PRO A 499 10.39 22.17 -9.60
CA PRO A 499 9.88 23.47 -9.12
C PRO A 499 8.97 23.37 -7.89
N VAL A 500 8.12 22.35 -7.80
CA VAL A 500 7.27 22.09 -6.62
C VAL A 500 8.08 21.90 -5.33
N LEU A 501 9.28 21.32 -5.40
CA LEU A 501 10.14 21.14 -4.23
C LEU A 501 10.89 22.43 -3.87
N VAL A 502 11.25 23.25 -4.86
CA VAL A 502 11.81 24.60 -4.65
C VAL A 502 10.81 25.52 -3.95
N GLU A 503 9.54 25.47 -4.35
CA GLU A 503 8.43 26.26 -3.79
C GLU A 503 7.70 25.53 -2.65
N GLY A 504 8.20 24.37 -2.24
CA GLY A 504 7.55 23.44 -1.32
C GLY A 504 7.64 23.85 0.14
N HIS A 505 7.26 22.93 1.03
CA HIS A 505 7.16 23.15 2.47
C HIS A 505 8.24 22.41 3.27
N ASP A 506 9.36 22.08 2.63
CA ASP A 506 10.55 21.52 3.28
C ASP A 506 11.79 22.34 2.89
N ASP A 507 12.11 23.32 3.74
CA ASP A 507 13.26 24.21 3.56
C ASP A 507 14.59 23.45 3.38
N LEU A 508 14.74 22.29 4.04
CA LEU A 508 15.95 21.48 3.89
C LEU A 508 15.97 20.79 2.53
N LEU A 509 14.86 20.21 2.10
CA LEU A 509 14.76 19.58 0.77
C LEU A 509 14.95 20.60 -0.36
N ALA A 510 14.52 21.85 -0.17
CA ALA A 510 14.76 22.94 -1.12
C ALA A 510 16.26 23.27 -1.31
N THR A 511 17.15 22.79 -0.42
CA THR A 511 18.61 22.90 -0.59
C THR A 511 19.22 21.81 -1.47
N ALA A 512 18.44 20.79 -1.85
CA ALA A 512 18.91 19.74 -2.75
C ALA A 512 19.32 20.34 -4.09
N SER A 513 20.42 19.83 -4.66
CA SER A 513 21.00 20.39 -5.88
C SER A 513 21.61 19.31 -6.75
N ALA A 514 21.80 19.65 -8.02
CA ALA A 514 22.49 18.79 -8.98
C ALA A 514 23.54 19.63 -9.74
N ASP A 515 24.71 19.03 -9.97
CA ASP A 515 25.72 19.53 -10.89
C ASP A 515 25.63 18.72 -12.19
N GLY A 516 25.00 19.35 -13.19
CA GLY A 516 24.80 18.77 -14.50
C GLY A 516 26.09 18.41 -15.24
N ASP A 517 27.20 19.11 -15.00
CA ASP A 517 28.46 18.83 -15.70
C ASP A 517 29.09 17.51 -15.24
N THR A 518 28.93 17.18 -13.96
CA THR A 518 29.49 15.98 -13.34
C THR A 518 28.47 14.85 -13.14
N GLY A 519 27.18 15.15 -13.23
CA GLY A 519 26.12 14.20 -12.87
C GLY A 519 26.05 13.94 -11.35
N MET A 520 26.47 14.92 -10.55
CA MET A 520 26.45 14.85 -9.09
C MET A 520 25.14 15.38 -8.53
N PHE A 521 24.55 14.67 -7.56
CA PHE A 521 23.35 15.06 -6.84
C PHE A 521 23.68 15.18 -5.34
N THR A 522 23.26 16.29 -4.74
CA THR A 522 23.35 16.53 -3.29
C THR A 522 21.96 16.52 -2.68
N VAL A 523 21.70 15.57 -1.78
CA VAL A 523 20.36 15.31 -1.23
C VAL A 523 20.41 15.18 0.29
N PRO A 524 19.62 15.95 1.05
CA PRO A 524 19.63 15.88 2.51
C PRO A 524 19.29 14.50 3.08
N ALA A 525 19.69 14.27 4.33
CA ALA A 525 19.38 13.04 5.08
C ALA A 525 17.87 12.71 5.09
N TYR A 526 17.55 11.41 5.06
CA TYR A 526 16.19 10.87 5.12
C TYR A 526 15.19 11.59 4.20
N SER A 527 15.53 11.79 2.93
CA SER A 527 14.70 12.54 1.99
C SER A 527 14.66 11.94 0.60
N ALA A 528 13.64 12.27 -0.17
CA ALA A 528 13.53 11.92 -1.58
C ALA A 528 13.44 13.20 -2.41
N ALA A 529 14.50 13.51 -3.17
CA ALA A 529 14.56 14.68 -4.04
C ALA A 529 14.24 14.28 -5.48
N VAL A 530 13.48 15.14 -6.16
CA VAL A 530 13.14 14.97 -7.57
C VAL A 530 13.80 16.08 -8.38
N PHE A 531 14.57 15.69 -9.39
CA PHE A 531 15.24 16.58 -10.32
C PHE A 531 14.66 16.38 -11.73
N VAL A 532 14.68 17.43 -12.53
CA VAL A 532 14.14 17.45 -13.90
C VAL A 532 15.18 18.02 -14.86
N VAL A 533 15.16 17.55 -16.10
CA VAL A 533 15.76 18.24 -17.24
C VAL A 533 14.62 18.87 -18.03
N PRO A 534 14.52 20.22 -18.11
CA PRO A 534 13.48 20.88 -18.88
C PRO A 534 13.52 20.48 -20.37
N GLN A 535 12.35 20.47 -21.02
CA GLN A 535 12.24 20.20 -22.46
C GLN A 535 13.17 21.10 -23.27
N SER A 536 13.87 20.51 -24.25
CA SER A 536 14.81 21.21 -25.14
C SER A 536 14.21 21.96 -26.33
#